data_AF-A0A352Z062-F1
#
_entry.id   AF-A0A352Z062-F1
#
_cell.length_a   1.000
_cell.length_b   1.000
_cell.length_c   1.000
_cell.angle_alpha   90.00
_cell.angle_beta   90.00
_cell.angle_gamma   90.00
#
_symmetry.space_group_name_H-M   'P 1'
#
loop_
_entity.id
_entity.type
_entity.pdbx_description
1 polymer ?
#
loop_
_entity_poly.entity_id
_entity_poly.type
_entity_poly.pdbx_seq_one_letter_code
_entity_poly.pdbx_strand_id
1 'polypeptide(L)'
;MKQILFYVLIVSMFILTDCKKEYEMPSVTAPGSITNVEVTKTADLTFSFNAEGGYKSSTIVATGGNAVIKTNATPGSTAGNLIVTFTAGATPGAGSVTLSVMDNQSQAQSATAVLTIYEEGAPNVTVPSITAVTVTRSVDLTFQYNSEGGYKSSTLATTGGTAVIKSDGTAGSNSGNIVITFTAARLVGAGSVNITITDNNNKTGNGVAVLNIEAFPTTSVTANISANTTWETGKIYILEGRIAVLSGVTLTIQPGVIIKGREGSGSNATALMVARGGKLIAEGTSAAPIIFTSVVDQIVPGEIASPNIDPTVDGLWGGLIILGKAPISADANAMQIEGIPASDA
;
A
#
# COMPACT_ATOMS: atom_id res chain seq x y z
N MET A 1 -115.95 49.76 -8.12
CA MET A 1 -116.88 49.17 -9.11
C MET A 1 -116.03 48.56 -10.23
N LYS A 2 -116.33 47.31 -10.66
CA LYS A 2 -115.61 46.42 -11.62
C LYS A 2 -114.40 45.67 -11.02
N GLN A 3 -114.53 44.40 -10.60
CA GLN A 3 -114.58 43.13 -11.38
C GLN A 3 -113.46 43.00 -12.43
N ILE A 4 -112.65 41.93 -12.33
CA ILE A 4 -112.56 40.82 -13.31
C ILE A 4 -111.59 39.73 -12.80
N LEU A 5 -111.79 38.55 -13.33
CA LEU A 5 -111.58 37.19 -12.85
C LEU A 5 -110.41 36.50 -13.61
N PHE A 6 -109.73 35.54 -12.95
CA PHE A 6 -109.02 34.35 -13.49
C PHE A 6 -107.70 34.51 -14.31
N TYR A 7 -106.62 33.86 -13.85
CA TYR A 7 -106.22 32.49 -14.23
C TYR A 7 -104.96 32.07 -13.45
N VAL A 8 -104.97 30.89 -12.84
CA VAL A 8 -103.78 30.24 -12.28
C VAL A 8 -102.99 29.60 -13.42
N LEU A 9 -101.73 29.96 -13.57
CA LEU A 9 -100.74 29.22 -14.36
C LEU A 9 -99.57 28.86 -13.44
N ILE A 10 -99.54 27.60 -13.01
CA ILE A 10 -98.38 27.01 -12.32
C ILE A 10 -97.34 26.73 -13.39
N VAL A 11 -96.27 27.52 -13.42
CA VAL A 11 -95.07 27.24 -14.20
C VAL A 11 -94.02 26.67 -13.26
N SER A 12 -93.94 25.34 -13.22
CA SER A 12 -92.77 24.63 -12.72
C SER A 12 -91.65 24.77 -13.75
N MET A 13 -90.71 25.70 -13.54
CA MET A 13 -89.52 25.79 -14.37
C MET A 13 -88.34 25.19 -13.61
N PHE A 14 -87.93 24.02 -14.08
CA PHE A 14 -86.77 23.26 -13.65
C PHE A 14 -85.52 24.15 -13.62
N ILE A 15 -84.90 24.24 -12.45
CA ILE A 15 -83.53 24.75 -12.32
C ILE A 15 -82.62 23.63 -12.82
N LEU A 16 -82.12 23.74 -14.04
CA LEU A 16 -81.01 22.90 -14.51
C LEU A 16 -79.77 23.35 -13.74
N THR A 17 -79.50 22.74 -12.58
CA THR A 17 -78.15 22.70 -12.03
C THR A 17 -77.28 21.95 -13.02
N ASP A 18 -76.49 22.69 -13.79
CA ASP A 18 -75.36 22.17 -14.55
C ASP A 18 -74.46 21.43 -13.56
N CYS A 19 -74.55 20.10 -13.54
CA CYS A 19 -73.77 19.26 -12.65
C CYS A 19 -72.34 19.23 -13.21
N LYS A 20 -71.55 20.26 -12.90
CA LYS A 20 -70.12 20.27 -13.23
C LYS A 20 -69.53 19.01 -12.62
N LYS A 21 -68.95 18.14 -13.46
CA LYS A 21 -68.21 16.99 -12.99
C LYS A 21 -67.12 17.51 -12.04
N GLU A 22 -67.22 17.15 -10.76
CA GLU A 22 -66.22 17.48 -9.75
C GLU A 22 -65.10 16.45 -9.86
N TYR A 23 -63.86 16.93 -9.99
CA TYR A 23 -62.68 16.08 -10.13
C TYR A 23 -61.93 16.06 -8.79
N GLU A 24 -61.51 14.88 -8.36
CA GLU A 24 -60.66 14.75 -7.18
C GLU A 24 -59.29 15.43 -7.41
N MET A 25 -58.72 15.97 -6.33
CA MET A 25 -57.38 16.53 -6.35
C MET A 25 -56.36 15.50 -6.83
N PRO A 26 -55.35 15.91 -7.61
CA PRO A 26 -54.30 15.00 -8.00
C PRO A 26 -53.59 14.46 -6.76
N SER A 27 -53.10 13.23 -6.83
CA SER A 27 -52.20 12.65 -5.86
C SER A 27 -50.84 12.44 -6.50
N VAL A 28 -49.79 12.67 -5.72
CA VAL A 28 -48.40 12.39 -6.13
C VAL A 28 -47.79 11.52 -5.05
N THR A 29 -47.05 10.49 -5.46
CA THR A 29 -46.36 9.58 -4.55
C THR A 29 -44.86 9.65 -4.86
N ALA A 30 -44.07 9.94 -3.83
CA ALA A 30 -42.61 9.93 -3.90
C ALA A 30 -42.08 8.47 -3.90
N PRO A 31 -40.84 8.23 -4.34
CA PRO A 31 -40.17 6.94 -4.16
C PRO A 31 -40.23 6.46 -2.70
N GLY A 32 -40.50 5.16 -2.50
CA GLY A 32 -40.75 4.59 -1.16
C GLY A 32 -39.52 4.42 -0.27
N SER A 33 -38.29 4.57 -0.80
CA SER A 33 -37.03 4.41 -0.06
C SER A 33 -36.17 5.66 -0.14
N ILE A 34 -35.46 5.96 0.96
CA ILE A 34 -34.42 6.99 0.98
C ILE A 34 -33.36 6.63 -0.06
N THR A 35 -33.00 7.58 -0.91
CA THR A 35 -31.96 7.41 -1.93
C THR A 35 -30.67 8.05 -1.44
N ASN A 36 -29.59 7.26 -1.38
CA ASN A 36 -28.25 7.75 -1.08
C ASN A 36 -27.58 8.18 -2.40
N VAL A 37 -27.07 9.41 -2.44
CA VAL A 37 -26.41 9.95 -3.64
C VAL A 37 -25.06 10.50 -3.23
N GLU A 38 -23.99 10.00 -3.83
CA GLU A 38 -22.66 10.55 -3.61
C GLU A 38 -22.60 12.00 -4.14
N VAL A 39 -21.88 12.89 -3.47
CA VAL A 39 -21.64 14.27 -3.91
C VAL A 39 -21.32 14.34 -5.41
N THR A 40 -21.91 15.31 -6.12
CA THR A 40 -21.76 15.53 -7.58
C THR A 40 -22.29 14.42 -8.51
N LYS A 41 -22.73 13.27 -7.98
CA LYS A 41 -23.36 12.20 -8.77
C LYS A 41 -24.86 12.43 -8.94
N THR A 42 -25.45 11.63 -9.83
CA THR A 42 -26.88 11.71 -10.17
C THR A 42 -27.66 10.48 -9.74
N ALA A 43 -28.92 10.66 -9.39
CA ALA A 43 -29.88 9.58 -9.19
C ALA A 43 -31.22 9.91 -9.85
N ASP A 44 -31.83 8.91 -10.48
CA ASP A 44 -33.17 9.03 -11.06
C ASP A 44 -34.21 8.65 -10.01
N LEU A 45 -35.17 9.55 -9.78
CA LEU A 45 -36.27 9.40 -8.83
C LEU A 45 -37.57 9.25 -9.62
N THR A 46 -38.29 8.15 -9.39
CA THR A 46 -39.58 7.89 -10.03
C THR A 46 -40.72 8.29 -9.11
N PHE A 47 -41.48 9.32 -9.50
CA PHE A 47 -42.71 9.71 -8.85
C PHE A 47 -43.89 9.14 -9.62
N SER A 48 -44.91 8.63 -8.93
CA SER A 48 -46.19 8.28 -9.55
C SER A 48 -47.24 9.34 -9.25
N PHE A 49 -48.22 9.50 -10.13
CA PHE A 49 -49.34 10.40 -9.90
C PHE A 49 -50.66 9.77 -10.34
N ASN A 50 -51.75 10.25 -9.73
CA ASN A 50 -53.12 10.10 -10.20
C ASN A 50 -53.71 11.51 -10.32
N ALA A 51 -54.36 11.83 -11.43
CA ALA A 51 -54.99 13.12 -11.69
C ALA A 51 -56.26 12.88 -12.51
N GLU A 52 -57.40 12.64 -11.86
CA GLU A 52 -58.66 12.32 -12.55
C GLU A 52 -59.06 13.43 -13.55
N GLY A 53 -58.70 14.66 -13.22
CA GLY A 53 -58.81 15.86 -14.02
C GLY A 53 -57.97 15.90 -15.32
N GLY A 54 -57.01 14.99 -15.44
CA GLY A 54 -56.01 14.92 -16.50
C GLY A 54 -54.80 15.80 -16.19
N TYR A 55 -53.60 15.23 -16.37
CA TYR A 55 -52.32 15.91 -16.18
C TYR A 55 -52.18 17.17 -17.05
N LYS A 56 -51.74 18.29 -16.46
CA LYS A 56 -51.47 19.55 -17.16
C LYS A 56 -49.99 19.91 -17.16
N SER A 57 -49.38 19.97 -15.99
CA SER A 57 -47.98 20.36 -15.84
C SER A 57 -47.37 19.84 -14.55
N SER A 58 -46.04 19.94 -14.46
CA SER A 58 -45.28 19.64 -13.26
C SER A 58 -44.22 20.71 -13.03
N THR A 59 -43.91 20.93 -11.75
CA THR A 59 -42.80 21.78 -11.30
C THR A 59 -41.98 21.03 -10.27
N ILE A 60 -40.71 21.39 -10.16
CA ILE A 60 -39.77 20.76 -9.23
C ILE A 60 -39.04 21.81 -8.41
N VAL A 61 -38.81 21.48 -7.14
CA VAL A 61 -37.93 22.20 -6.24
C VAL A 61 -37.00 21.19 -5.59
N ALA A 62 -35.71 21.50 -5.52
CA ALA A 62 -34.73 20.64 -4.88
C ALA A 62 -33.91 21.38 -3.82
N THR A 63 -33.46 20.65 -2.81
CA THR A 63 -32.49 21.12 -1.81
C THR A 63 -31.30 20.16 -1.75
N GLY A 64 -30.13 20.65 -1.32
CA GLY A 64 -28.89 19.87 -1.29
C GLY A 64 -28.28 19.57 -2.67
N GLY A 65 -28.90 20.01 -3.76
CA GLY A 65 -28.45 19.76 -5.13
C GLY A 65 -29.36 20.42 -6.16
N ASN A 66 -29.30 19.95 -7.41
CA ASN A 66 -30.19 20.37 -8.49
C ASN A 66 -31.04 19.19 -8.97
N ALA A 67 -32.22 19.47 -9.53
CA ALA A 67 -33.08 18.45 -10.11
C ALA A 67 -33.60 18.89 -11.48
N VAL A 68 -33.80 17.92 -12.38
CA VAL A 68 -34.38 18.14 -13.71
C VAL A 68 -35.42 17.06 -13.98
N ILE A 69 -36.59 17.44 -14.50
CA ILE A 69 -37.57 16.47 -14.99
C ILE A 69 -37.02 15.83 -16.26
N LYS A 70 -36.65 14.56 -16.18
CA LYS A 70 -36.10 13.77 -17.29
C LYS A 70 -37.21 13.19 -18.17
N THR A 71 -38.34 12.81 -17.57
CA THR A 71 -39.48 12.30 -18.31
C THR A 71 -40.76 12.87 -17.73
N ASN A 72 -41.54 13.49 -18.60
CA ASN A 72 -42.80 14.12 -18.25
C ASN A 72 -43.98 13.22 -18.65
N ALA A 73 -45.13 13.40 -18.01
CA ALA A 73 -46.36 12.72 -18.38
C ALA A 73 -47.01 13.36 -19.62
N THR A 74 -47.78 12.58 -20.38
CA THR A 74 -48.54 13.10 -21.52
C THR A 74 -49.69 13.99 -21.01
N PRO A 75 -49.91 15.18 -21.59
CA PRO A 75 -51.05 16.03 -21.24
C PRO A 75 -52.38 15.26 -21.34
N GLY A 76 -53.23 15.38 -20.33
CA GLY A 76 -54.52 14.70 -20.24
C GLY A 76 -54.47 13.27 -19.66
N SER A 77 -53.29 12.70 -19.42
CA SER A 77 -53.17 11.40 -18.73
C SER A 77 -53.75 11.46 -17.33
N THR A 78 -54.54 10.46 -16.94
CA THR A 78 -55.17 10.40 -15.61
C THR A 78 -54.29 9.74 -14.55
N ALA A 79 -53.23 9.04 -14.94
CA ALA A 79 -52.22 8.48 -14.06
C ALA A 79 -50.93 8.24 -14.84
N GLY A 80 -49.81 8.07 -14.13
CA GLY A 80 -48.54 7.72 -14.75
C GLY A 80 -47.34 7.95 -13.82
N ASN A 81 -46.15 7.91 -14.41
CA ASN A 81 -44.89 8.15 -13.72
C ASN A 81 -44.14 9.34 -14.33
N LEU A 82 -43.47 10.12 -13.48
CA LEU A 82 -42.49 11.12 -13.87
C LEU A 82 -41.12 10.69 -13.34
N ILE A 83 -40.08 10.86 -14.15
CA ILE A 83 -38.70 10.60 -13.74
C ILE A 83 -38.02 11.95 -13.56
N VAL A 84 -37.48 12.17 -12.36
CA VAL A 84 -36.69 13.36 -12.02
C VAL A 84 -35.25 12.93 -11.76
N THR A 85 -34.30 13.47 -12.52
CA THR A 85 -32.88 13.27 -12.25
C THR A 85 -32.42 14.29 -11.23
N PHE A 86 -32.04 13.84 -10.05
CA PHE A 86 -31.36 14.64 -9.04
C PHE A 86 -29.85 14.59 -9.25
N THR A 87 -29.16 15.72 -9.15
CA THR A 87 -27.70 15.83 -9.09
C THR A 87 -27.31 16.38 -7.72
N ALA A 88 -26.59 15.60 -6.92
CA ALA A 88 -26.17 16.01 -5.58
C ALA A 88 -25.20 17.21 -5.64
N GLY A 89 -25.29 18.09 -4.66
CA GLY A 89 -24.32 19.16 -4.45
C GLY A 89 -22.95 18.64 -4.03
N ALA A 90 -22.02 19.56 -3.78
CA ALA A 90 -20.63 19.23 -3.42
C ALA A 90 -20.43 18.92 -1.91
N THR A 91 -21.48 19.01 -1.09
CA THR A 91 -21.39 18.85 0.36
C THR A 91 -22.29 17.72 0.86
N PRO A 92 -21.79 16.82 1.73
CA PRO A 92 -22.62 15.83 2.41
C PRO A 92 -23.73 16.46 3.25
N GLY A 93 -24.86 15.78 3.38
CA GLY A 93 -25.99 16.25 4.18
C GLY A 93 -27.34 15.72 3.69
N ALA A 94 -28.41 16.40 4.08
CA ALA A 94 -29.75 16.08 3.59
C ALA A 94 -30.01 16.74 2.23
N GLY A 95 -30.70 16.03 1.36
CA GLY A 95 -31.26 16.56 0.12
C GLY A 95 -32.75 16.25 0.02
N SER A 96 -33.45 16.99 -0.84
CA SER A 96 -34.85 16.70 -1.15
C SER A 96 -35.20 17.06 -2.57
N VAL A 97 -36.18 16.36 -3.13
CA VAL A 97 -36.84 16.71 -4.40
C VAL A 97 -38.34 16.72 -4.17
N THR A 98 -38.94 17.90 -4.26
CA THR A 98 -40.39 18.08 -4.23
C THR A 98 -40.91 18.22 -5.65
N LEU A 99 -41.71 17.27 -6.09
CA LEU A 99 -42.43 17.31 -7.36
C LEU A 99 -43.86 17.77 -7.10
N SER A 100 -44.30 18.82 -7.78
CA SER A 100 -45.69 19.26 -7.80
C SER A 100 -46.32 18.95 -9.14
N VAL A 101 -47.48 18.30 -9.15
CA VAL A 101 -48.28 18.00 -10.35
C VAL A 101 -49.55 18.84 -10.30
N MET A 102 -49.85 19.50 -11.42
CA MET A 102 -51.08 20.25 -11.64
C MET A 102 -51.95 19.55 -12.68
N ASP A 103 -53.25 19.47 -12.42
CA ASP A 103 -54.25 18.97 -13.37
C ASP A 103 -54.87 20.08 -14.24
N ASN A 104 -55.75 19.71 -15.18
CA ASN A 104 -56.42 20.66 -16.07
C ASN A 104 -57.42 21.59 -15.36
N GLN A 105 -57.84 21.23 -14.14
CA GLN A 105 -58.73 21.98 -13.28
C GLN A 105 -57.94 22.98 -12.42
N SER A 106 -56.61 23.02 -12.60
CA SER A 106 -55.66 23.87 -11.87
C SER A 106 -55.57 23.54 -10.38
N GLN A 107 -55.89 22.30 -10.02
CA GLN A 107 -55.62 21.73 -8.72
C GLN A 107 -54.19 21.17 -8.74
N ALA A 108 -53.46 21.32 -7.64
CA ALA A 108 -52.07 20.88 -7.56
C ALA A 108 -51.80 20.13 -6.26
N GLN A 109 -50.94 19.11 -6.36
CA GLN A 109 -50.47 18.35 -5.22
C GLN A 109 -49.00 18.03 -5.36
N SER A 110 -48.31 17.91 -4.23
CA SER A 110 -46.88 17.69 -4.19
C SER A 110 -46.50 16.48 -3.36
N ALA A 111 -45.41 15.82 -3.75
CA ALA A 111 -44.74 14.81 -2.93
C ALA A 111 -43.25 15.13 -2.85
N THR A 112 -42.63 14.80 -1.73
CA THR A 112 -41.20 15.05 -1.49
C THR A 112 -40.46 13.73 -1.32
N ALA A 113 -39.47 13.50 -2.19
CA ALA A 113 -38.46 12.49 -1.99
C ALA A 113 -37.37 13.06 -1.07
N VAL A 114 -36.98 12.30 -0.04
CA VAL A 114 -35.88 12.64 0.86
C VAL A 114 -34.64 11.84 0.45
N LEU A 115 -33.48 12.51 0.41
CA LEU A 115 -32.21 11.95 0.01
C LEU A 115 -31.15 12.16 1.08
N THR A 116 -30.19 11.25 1.12
CA THR A 116 -28.95 11.41 1.88
C THR A 116 -27.81 11.63 0.90
N ILE A 117 -27.15 12.78 1.01
CA ILE A 117 -25.95 13.09 0.24
C ILE A 117 -24.75 12.68 1.07
N TYR A 118 -23.91 11.81 0.53
CA TYR A 118 -22.72 11.31 1.22
C TYR A 118 -21.47 11.56 0.37
N GLU A 119 -20.31 11.42 1.00
CA GLU A 119 -19.03 11.52 0.34
C GLU A 119 -18.16 10.36 0.84
N GLU A 120 -17.60 9.60 -0.08
CA GLU A 120 -16.76 8.45 0.24
C GLU A 120 -15.47 8.88 0.95
N GLY A 121 -15.04 8.12 1.95
CA GLY A 121 -13.82 8.39 2.70
C GLY A 121 -12.56 8.27 1.85
N ALA A 122 -11.49 8.96 2.27
CA ALA A 122 -10.16 8.72 1.71
C ALA A 122 -9.69 7.28 2.01
N PRO A 123 -8.79 6.72 1.19
CA PRO A 123 -8.24 5.40 1.45
C PRO A 123 -7.68 5.27 2.87
N ASN A 124 -7.95 4.13 3.51
CA ASN A 124 -7.32 3.74 4.76
C ASN A 124 -6.25 2.68 4.47
N VAL A 125 -5.06 2.83 5.04
CA VAL A 125 -3.93 1.93 4.84
C VAL A 125 -3.54 1.28 6.16
N THR A 126 -3.62 -0.04 6.22
CA THR A 126 -3.08 -0.84 7.32
C THR A 126 -1.63 -1.17 7.04
N VAL A 127 -0.74 -0.69 7.90
CA VAL A 127 0.71 -0.91 7.79
C VAL A 127 1.10 -2.27 8.37
N PRO A 128 2.10 -2.96 7.80
CA PRO A 128 2.63 -4.18 8.38
C PRO A 128 3.35 -3.91 9.70
N SER A 129 3.54 -4.96 10.50
CA SER A 129 4.36 -4.91 11.71
C SER A 129 5.82 -4.53 11.38
N ILE A 130 6.47 -3.89 12.35
CA ILE A 130 7.89 -3.55 12.27
C ILE A 130 8.70 -4.81 11.94
N THR A 131 9.59 -4.69 10.96
CA THR A 131 10.39 -5.80 10.45
C THR A 131 11.87 -5.43 10.46
N ALA A 132 12.74 -6.36 10.85
CA ALA A 132 14.18 -6.22 10.72
C ALA A 132 14.65 -6.76 9.37
N VAL A 133 15.66 -6.11 8.79
CA VAL A 133 16.29 -6.53 7.54
C VAL A 133 17.78 -6.27 7.61
N THR A 134 18.60 -7.24 7.23
CA THR A 134 20.05 -7.04 7.16
C THR A 134 20.41 -6.12 5.99
N VAL A 135 21.44 -5.29 6.13
CA VAL A 135 21.97 -4.46 5.04
C VAL A 135 22.10 -5.26 3.73
N THR A 136 21.77 -4.61 2.61
CA THR A 136 21.75 -5.19 1.25
C THR A 136 20.79 -6.37 1.02
N ARG A 137 20.06 -6.85 2.03
CA ARG A 137 19.00 -7.84 1.87
C ARG A 137 17.67 -7.17 1.59
N SER A 138 16.74 -7.99 1.08
CA SER A 138 15.38 -7.55 0.79
C SER A 138 14.36 -8.22 1.68
N VAL A 139 13.25 -7.52 1.92
CA VAL A 139 12.08 -8.04 2.63
C VAL A 139 10.81 -7.56 1.94
N ASP A 140 9.81 -8.44 1.87
CA ASP A 140 8.50 -8.09 1.34
C ASP A 140 7.60 -7.55 2.47
N LEU A 141 7.00 -6.40 2.22
CA LEU A 141 6.07 -5.70 3.11
C LEU A 141 4.68 -5.75 2.49
N THR A 142 3.69 -6.21 3.24
CA THR A 142 2.30 -6.25 2.78
C THR A 142 1.49 -5.15 3.46
N PHE A 143 1.04 -4.18 2.67
CA PHE A 143 0.09 -3.15 3.10
C PHE A 143 -1.31 -3.57 2.69
N GLN A 144 -2.27 -3.47 3.59
CA GLN A 144 -3.67 -3.65 3.25
C GLN A 144 -4.32 -2.29 3.08
N TYR A 145 -5.28 -2.19 2.19
CA TYR A 145 -6.04 -0.96 2.02
C TYR A 145 -7.54 -1.21 1.94
N ASN A 146 -8.29 -0.20 2.37
CA ASN A 146 -9.71 -0.02 2.09
C ASN A 146 -9.88 1.34 1.40
N SER A 147 -10.68 1.40 0.35
CA SER A 147 -10.86 2.58 -0.51
C SER A 147 -12.30 2.64 -0.99
N GLU A 148 -13.14 3.42 -0.34
CA GLU A 148 -14.55 3.55 -0.72
C GLU A 148 -14.70 4.01 -2.18
N GLY A 149 -13.90 5.00 -2.61
CA GLY A 149 -13.82 5.45 -4.02
C GLY A 149 -13.17 4.50 -5.02
N GLY A 150 -12.80 3.29 -4.59
CA GLY A 150 -12.10 2.30 -5.40
C GLY A 150 -10.65 2.70 -5.69
N TYR A 151 -9.75 1.73 -5.66
CA TYR A 151 -8.32 1.94 -5.89
C TYR A 151 -8.04 2.54 -7.27
N LYS A 152 -7.17 3.55 -7.33
CA LYS A 152 -6.69 4.14 -8.58
C LYS A 152 -5.19 3.93 -8.79
N SER A 153 -4.37 4.29 -7.80
CA SER A 153 -2.90 4.20 -7.91
C SER A 153 -2.21 4.21 -6.55
N SER A 154 -0.95 3.80 -6.55
CA SER A 154 -0.06 3.88 -5.40
C SER A 154 1.27 4.52 -5.77
N THR A 155 1.87 5.26 -4.84
CA THR A 155 3.20 5.87 -4.98
C THR A 155 4.02 5.64 -3.73
N LEU A 156 5.34 5.53 -3.89
CA LEU A 156 6.27 5.22 -2.80
C LEU A 156 7.21 6.38 -2.51
N ALA A 157 7.51 6.58 -1.23
CA ALA A 157 8.66 7.34 -0.75
C ALA A 157 9.42 6.50 0.29
N THR A 158 10.74 6.42 0.18
CA THR A 158 11.55 5.50 1.01
C THR A 158 12.74 6.19 1.66
N THR A 159 13.19 5.63 2.78
CA THR A 159 14.42 6.04 3.47
C THR A 159 15.16 4.80 3.95
N GLY A 160 16.49 4.85 4.00
CA GLY A 160 17.33 3.73 4.41
C GLY A 160 17.43 2.59 3.40
N GLY A 161 16.96 2.78 2.16
CA GLY A 161 16.97 1.75 1.13
C GLY A 161 16.18 2.14 -0.11
N THR A 162 15.92 1.16 -0.96
CA THR A 162 15.04 1.28 -2.13
C THR A 162 13.80 0.42 -1.92
N ALA A 163 12.69 0.77 -2.58
CA ALA A 163 11.52 -0.09 -2.61
C ALA A 163 10.88 -0.14 -3.99
N VAL A 164 10.31 -1.31 -4.31
CA VAL A 164 9.62 -1.56 -5.57
C VAL A 164 8.29 -2.23 -5.27
N ILE A 165 7.23 -1.80 -5.94
CA ILE A 165 5.93 -2.46 -5.87
C ILE A 165 6.06 -3.80 -6.59
N LYS A 166 5.95 -4.90 -5.83
CA LYS A 166 5.98 -6.26 -6.35
C LYS A 166 4.62 -6.69 -6.88
N SER A 167 3.56 -6.29 -6.17
CA SER A 167 2.16 -6.49 -6.56
C SER A 167 1.36 -5.28 -6.10
N ASP A 168 0.61 -4.68 -7.02
CA ASP A 168 -0.16 -3.48 -6.73
C ASP A 168 -1.66 -3.77 -6.53
N GLY A 169 -2.44 -2.74 -6.18
CA GLY A 169 -3.88 -2.79 -6.08
C GLY A 169 -4.57 -2.99 -7.44
N THR A 170 -5.76 -3.61 -7.42
CA THR A 170 -6.60 -3.78 -8.60
C THR A 170 -7.47 -2.54 -8.80
N ALA A 171 -7.40 -1.91 -9.98
CA ALA A 171 -8.18 -0.72 -10.31
C ALA A 171 -9.69 -0.88 -10.00
N GLY A 172 -10.27 0.13 -9.35
CA GLY A 172 -11.67 0.17 -8.92
C GLY A 172 -12.00 -0.68 -7.69
N SER A 173 -11.07 -1.47 -7.15
CA SER A 173 -11.36 -2.34 -6.01
C SER A 173 -11.48 -1.55 -4.70
N ASN A 174 -12.47 -1.88 -3.88
CA ASN A 174 -12.68 -1.20 -2.60
C ASN A 174 -11.74 -1.67 -1.48
N SER A 175 -10.99 -2.75 -1.69
CA SER A 175 -10.00 -3.24 -0.74
C SER A 175 -8.99 -4.14 -1.43
N GLY A 176 -7.81 -4.30 -0.85
CA GLY A 176 -6.82 -5.24 -1.35
C GLY A 176 -5.50 -5.19 -0.58
N ASN A 177 -4.52 -5.94 -1.10
CA ASN A 177 -3.17 -5.97 -0.59
C ASN A 177 -2.21 -5.40 -1.63
N ILE A 178 -1.25 -4.60 -1.19
CA ILE A 178 -0.11 -4.13 -1.98
C ILE A 178 1.14 -4.73 -1.35
N VAL A 179 1.93 -5.44 -2.15
CA VAL A 179 3.19 -6.06 -1.71
C VAL A 179 4.34 -5.24 -2.26
N ILE A 180 5.20 -4.76 -1.37
CA ILE A 180 6.37 -3.94 -1.69
C ILE A 180 7.62 -4.69 -1.26
N THR A 181 8.56 -4.87 -2.18
CA THR A 181 9.90 -5.37 -1.84
C THR A 181 10.77 -4.18 -1.45
N PHE A 182 11.18 -4.12 -0.19
CA PHE A 182 12.17 -3.17 0.31
C PHE A 182 13.55 -3.82 0.29
N THR A 183 14.56 -3.12 -0.23
CA THR A 183 15.96 -3.53 -0.20
C THR A 183 16.76 -2.54 0.64
N ALA A 184 17.35 -3.04 1.73
CA ALA A 184 18.08 -2.22 2.68
C ALA A 184 19.36 -1.64 2.07
N ALA A 185 19.67 -0.39 2.41
CA ALA A 185 20.95 0.22 2.08
C ALA A 185 22.11 -0.45 2.85
N ARG A 186 23.34 -0.01 2.58
CA ARG A 186 24.55 -0.52 3.27
C ARG A 186 24.74 0.03 4.69
N LEU A 187 23.95 1.03 5.08
CA LEU A 187 24.05 1.68 6.39
C LEU A 187 22.99 1.11 7.33
N VAL A 188 23.41 0.76 8.55
CA VAL A 188 22.50 0.34 9.62
C VAL A 188 21.68 1.51 10.15
N GLY A 189 20.51 1.22 10.74
CA GLY A 189 19.64 2.21 11.35
C GLY A 189 18.19 2.09 10.90
N ALA A 190 17.47 3.21 10.87
CA ALA A 190 16.06 3.20 10.52
C ALA A 190 15.87 3.17 8.99
N GLY A 191 14.98 2.30 8.53
CA GLY A 191 14.40 2.32 7.20
C GLY A 191 12.92 2.64 7.25
N SER A 192 12.37 3.19 6.18
CA SER A 192 10.92 3.37 6.06
C SER A 192 10.43 3.25 4.62
N VAL A 193 9.21 2.74 4.48
CA VAL A 193 8.44 2.77 3.24
C VAL A 193 7.13 3.49 3.54
N ASN A 194 6.99 4.70 2.99
CA ASN A 194 5.74 5.44 2.95
C ASN A 194 5.03 5.13 1.63
N ILE A 195 3.84 4.56 1.71
CA ILE A 195 2.94 4.36 0.58
C ILE A 195 1.82 5.39 0.65
N THR A 196 1.57 6.05 -0.47
CA THR A 196 0.37 6.87 -0.69
C THR A 196 -0.53 6.15 -1.68
N ILE A 197 -1.75 5.82 -1.27
CA ILE A 197 -2.79 5.24 -2.11
C ILE A 197 -3.75 6.34 -2.51
N THR A 198 -4.10 6.41 -3.79
CA THR A 198 -5.09 7.33 -4.35
C THR A 198 -6.30 6.55 -4.84
N ASP A 199 -7.51 7.07 -4.60
CA ASP A 199 -8.77 6.51 -5.12
C ASP A 199 -9.24 7.20 -6.42
N ASN A 200 -10.36 6.73 -6.99
CA ASN A 200 -10.91 7.34 -8.21
C ASN A 200 -11.48 8.75 -8.01
N ASN A 201 -11.76 9.12 -6.76
CA ASN A 201 -12.17 10.46 -6.36
C ASN A 201 -10.98 11.39 -6.06
N ASN A 202 -9.74 10.92 -6.31
CA ASN A 202 -8.46 11.61 -6.06
C ASN A 202 -8.17 11.91 -4.58
N LYS A 203 -8.79 11.19 -3.67
CA LYS A 203 -8.45 11.23 -2.25
C LYS A 203 -7.28 10.32 -1.97
N THR A 204 -6.51 10.65 -0.93
CA THR A 204 -5.29 9.94 -0.61
C THR A 204 -5.27 9.41 0.81
N GLY A 205 -4.78 8.18 0.96
CA GLY A 205 -4.47 7.54 2.23
C GLY A 205 -3.00 7.18 2.30
N ASN A 206 -2.38 7.35 3.47
CA ASN A 206 -0.96 7.08 3.66
C ASN A 206 -0.73 5.96 4.68
N GLY A 207 0.29 5.14 4.44
CA GLY A 207 0.78 4.16 5.40
C GLY A 207 2.30 4.18 5.44
N VAL A 208 2.88 4.20 6.64
CA VAL A 208 4.34 4.18 6.83
C VAL A 208 4.74 2.90 7.56
N ALA A 209 5.41 2.00 6.84
CA ALA A 209 6.11 0.87 7.47
C ALA A 209 7.50 1.33 7.90
N VAL A 210 7.87 1.02 9.15
CA VAL A 210 9.20 1.30 9.71
C VAL A 210 9.97 -0.02 9.82
N LEU A 211 11.26 0.02 9.49
CA LEU A 211 12.16 -1.13 9.52
C LEU A 211 13.40 -0.83 10.37
N ASN A 212 13.94 -1.88 10.98
CA ASN A 212 15.28 -1.86 11.57
C ASN A 212 16.27 -2.46 10.58
N ILE A 213 17.27 -1.68 10.15
CA ILE A 213 18.32 -2.15 9.25
C ILE A 213 19.51 -2.58 10.10
N GLU A 214 19.85 -3.86 10.00
CA GLU A 214 20.84 -4.50 10.87
C GLU A 214 22.12 -4.86 10.11
N ALA A 215 23.24 -4.84 10.81
CA ALA A 215 24.49 -5.36 10.26
C ALA A 215 24.44 -6.89 10.15
N PHE A 216 25.31 -7.45 9.31
CA PHE A 216 25.57 -8.88 9.37
C PHE A 216 26.19 -9.26 10.72
N PRO A 217 25.86 -10.44 11.28
CA PRO A 217 26.51 -10.95 12.47
C PRO A 217 28.03 -10.99 12.26
N THR A 218 28.75 -10.36 13.18
CA THR A 218 30.20 -10.20 13.09
C THR A 218 30.87 -10.78 14.34
N THR A 219 31.90 -11.59 14.14
CA THR A 219 32.67 -12.22 15.20
C THR A 219 34.11 -11.73 15.16
N SER A 220 34.58 -11.10 16.24
CA SER A 220 36.01 -10.80 16.43
C SER A 220 36.74 -12.06 16.87
N VAL A 221 37.81 -12.40 16.14
CA VAL A 221 38.69 -13.52 16.39
C VAL A 221 39.99 -12.97 16.96
N THR A 222 40.17 -13.13 18.27
CA THR A 222 41.26 -12.51 19.04
C THR A 222 42.31 -13.51 19.53
N ALA A 223 42.07 -14.81 19.35
CA ALA A 223 42.92 -15.88 19.85
C ALA A 223 43.05 -17.02 18.83
N ASN A 224 44.13 -17.79 18.98
CA ASN A 224 44.38 -18.99 18.19
C ASN A 224 43.22 -20.00 18.29
N ILE A 225 42.97 -20.69 17.19
CA ILE A 225 41.93 -21.70 17.08
C ILE A 225 42.53 -23.01 17.61
N SER A 226 42.24 -23.30 18.87
CA SER A 226 42.76 -24.44 19.63
C SER A 226 41.83 -25.66 19.66
N ALA A 227 40.63 -25.55 19.07
CA ALA A 227 39.67 -26.63 18.94
C ALA A 227 38.96 -26.56 17.59
N ASN A 228 38.45 -27.70 17.12
CA ASN A 228 37.75 -27.77 15.84
C ASN A 228 36.61 -26.74 15.81
N THR A 229 36.63 -25.88 14.81
CA THR A 229 35.75 -24.71 14.73
C THR A 229 35.17 -24.62 13.34
N THR A 230 33.90 -24.24 13.24
CA THR A 230 33.24 -23.95 11.98
C THR A 230 32.86 -22.48 11.92
N TRP A 231 33.26 -21.81 10.85
CA TRP A 231 32.82 -20.47 10.49
C TRP A 231 31.65 -20.56 9.53
N GLU A 232 30.50 -20.05 9.97
CA GLU A 232 29.20 -20.25 9.31
C GLU A 232 28.86 -19.18 8.27
N THR A 233 28.17 -19.60 7.20
CA THR A 233 27.66 -18.72 6.13
C THR A 233 26.78 -17.59 6.68
N GLY A 234 26.83 -16.42 6.04
CA GLY A 234 26.06 -15.25 6.45
C GLY A 234 26.67 -14.46 7.61
N LYS A 235 27.92 -14.79 8.00
CA LYS A 235 28.67 -14.08 9.04
C LYS A 235 29.95 -13.46 8.50
N ILE A 236 30.41 -12.44 9.20
CA ILE A 236 31.72 -11.82 9.00
C ILE A 236 32.62 -12.21 10.17
N TYR A 237 33.84 -12.68 9.89
CA TYR A 237 34.86 -12.94 10.91
C TYR A 237 35.97 -11.91 10.77
N ILE A 238 36.31 -11.23 11.86
CA ILE A 238 37.39 -10.24 11.86
C ILE A 238 38.59 -10.79 12.63
N LEU A 239 39.72 -10.94 11.96
CA LEU A 239 40.99 -11.26 12.60
C LEU A 239 41.52 -9.99 13.26
N GLU A 240 41.55 -9.98 14.59
CA GLU A 240 42.05 -8.84 15.38
C GLU A 240 43.57 -8.85 15.52
N GLY A 241 44.25 -9.82 14.89
CA GLY A 241 45.70 -10.02 14.96
C GLY A 241 46.16 -11.15 14.05
N ARG A 242 47.28 -11.77 14.40
CA ARG A 242 47.69 -13.05 13.81
C ARG A 242 47.01 -14.19 14.56
N ILE A 243 46.25 -14.99 13.83
CA ILE A 243 45.45 -16.08 14.38
C ILE A 243 45.95 -17.39 13.78
N ALA A 244 46.38 -18.32 14.62
CA ALA A 244 46.83 -19.64 14.19
C ALA A 244 45.73 -20.71 14.38
N VAL A 245 45.53 -21.55 13.37
CA VAL A 245 44.89 -22.86 13.50
C VAL A 245 45.97 -23.83 13.98
N LEU A 246 45.85 -24.29 15.22
CA LEU A 246 46.90 -25.07 15.88
C LEU A 246 47.02 -26.49 15.30
N SER A 247 48.15 -27.14 15.56
CA SER A 247 48.40 -28.53 15.16
C SER A 247 47.30 -29.47 15.70
N GLY A 248 46.78 -30.34 14.84
CA GLY A 248 45.70 -31.28 15.18
C GLY A 248 44.29 -30.68 15.15
N VAL A 249 44.16 -29.37 14.91
CA VAL A 249 42.88 -28.67 14.85
C VAL A 249 42.46 -28.45 13.40
N THR A 250 41.15 -28.55 13.14
CA THR A 250 40.53 -28.21 11.86
C THR A 250 39.66 -26.96 11.99
N LEU A 251 39.96 -25.94 11.17
CA LEU A 251 39.04 -24.85 10.88
C LEU A 251 38.28 -25.18 9.59
N THR A 252 36.96 -25.22 9.68
CA THR A 252 36.07 -25.34 8.52
C THR A 252 35.39 -23.99 8.26
N ILE A 253 35.50 -23.47 7.05
CA ILE A 253 34.84 -22.23 6.62
C ILE A 253 33.79 -22.58 5.58
N GLN A 254 32.53 -22.28 5.89
CA GLN A 254 31.42 -22.54 4.97
C GLN A 254 31.45 -21.57 3.77
N PRO A 255 30.84 -21.94 2.62
CA PRO A 255 30.74 -21.06 1.45
C PRO A 255 30.10 -19.69 1.78
N GLY A 256 30.56 -18.62 1.13
CA GLY A 256 29.99 -17.28 1.29
C GLY A 256 30.39 -16.53 2.57
N VAL A 257 31.28 -17.09 3.39
CA VAL A 257 31.84 -16.40 4.55
C VAL A 257 32.81 -15.30 4.11
N ILE A 258 32.73 -14.15 4.78
CA ILE A 258 33.69 -13.05 4.62
C ILE A 258 34.62 -13.02 5.85
N ILE A 259 35.92 -13.01 5.60
CA ILE A 259 36.96 -12.93 6.62
C ILE A 259 37.73 -11.63 6.38
N LYS A 260 37.87 -10.81 7.42
CA LYS A 260 38.54 -9.50 7.32
C LYS A 260 39.72 -9.43 8.28
N GLY A 261 40.90 -9.04 7.79
CA GLY A 261 42.04 -8.68 8.62
C GLY A 261 41.95 -7.23 9.06
N ARG A 262 42.24 -6.94 10.34
CA ARG A 262 42.44 -5.56 10.82
C ARG A 262 43.67 -4.93 10.16
N GLU A 263 43.74 -3.61 10.27
CA GLU A 263 44.94 -2.87 9.88
C GLU A 263 46.15 -3.32 10.70
N GLY A 264 47.29 -3.46 10.04
CA GLY A 264 48.56 -3.83 10.67
C GLY A 264 49.66 -3.90 9.62
N SER A 265 50.90 -3.62 10.01
CA SER A 265 52.06 -3.61 9.10
C SER A 265 53.26 -4.34 9.69
N GLY A 266 54.14 -4.84 8.82
CA GLY A 266 55.33 -5.60 9.20
C GLY A 266 54.98 -6.74 10.17
N SER A 267 55.67 -6.79 11.30
CA SER A 267 55.45 -7.79 12.35
C SER A 267 54.12 -7.67 13.09
N ASN A 268 53.26 -6.70 12.76
CA ASN A 268 51.92 -6.51 13.31
C ASN A 268 50.81 -6.74 12.27
N ALA A 269 51.15 -7.13 11.04
CA ALA A 269 50.15 -7.46 10.04
C ALA A 269 49.25 -8.61 10.53
N THR A 270 47.92 -8.45 10.37
CA THR A 270 46.97 -9.51 10.74
C THR A 270 46.94 -10.59 9.68
N ALA A 271 47.02 -11.85 10.08
CA ALA A 271 47.04 -12.98 9.17
C ALA A 271 46.28 -14.17 9.77
N LEU A 272 45.71 -15.00 8.91
CA LEU A 272 45.28 -16.34 9.30
C LEU A 272 46.41 -17.30 8.97
N MET A 273 46.87 -18.04 9.96
CA MET A 273 47.98 -18.99 9.83
C MET A 273 47.47 -20.40 10.09
N VAL A 274 47.82 -21.35 9.25
CA VAL A 274 47.55 -22.77 9.48
C VAL A 274 48.87 -23.42 9.88
N ALA A 275 49.00 -23.75 11.17
CA ALA A 275 50.23 -24.34 11.69
C ALA A 275 50.49 -25.72 11.08
N ARG A 276 51.73 -26.21 11.17
CA ARG A 276 52.06 -27.57 10.71
C ARG A 276 51.20 -28.58 11.46
N GLY A 277 50.41 -29.37 10.72
CA GLY A 277 49.48 -30.35 11.30
C GLY A 277 48.09 -29.79 11.63
N GLY A 278 47.88 -28.48 11.52
CA GLY A 278 46.54 -27.88 11.46
C GLY A 278 45.91 -28.10 10.07
N LYS A 279 44.59 -27.94 10.00
CA LYS A 279 43.82 -28.12 8.75
C LYS A 279 42.86 -26.96 8.52
N LEU A 280 42.81 -26.49 7.28
CA LEU A 280 41.79 -25.57 6.79
C LEU A 280 40.92 -26.30 5.75
N ILE A 281 39.61 -26.28 5.95
CA ILE A 281 38.61 -26.73 4.97
C ILE A 281 37.84 -25.48 4.54
N ALA A 282 38.04 -25.04 3.30
CA ALA A 282 37.44 -23.82 2.76
C ALA A 282 36.93 -24.06 1.33
N GLU A 283 35.76 -24.69 1.22
CA GLU A 283 35.20 -25.17 -0.06
C GLU A 283 34.16 -24.20 -0.61
N GLY A 284 34.57 -22.96 -0.88
CA GLY A 284 33.71 -21.95 -1.52
C GLY A 284 33.36 -22.31 -2.98
N THR A 285 32.30 -21.69 -3.51
CA THR A 285 31.90 -21.84 -4.93
C THR A 285 32.01 -20.51 -5.67
N SER A 286 31.90 -20.49 -7.00
CA SER A 286 31.85 -19.23 -7.76
C SER A 286 30.63 -18.37 -7.41
N ALA A 287 29.51 -18.99 -7.02
CA ALA A 287 28.29 -18.29 -6.59
C ALA A 287 28.33 -17.85 -5.11
N ALA A 288 29.14 -18.53 -4.29
CA ALA A 288 29.31 -18.24 -2.87
C ALA A 288 30.78 -18.42 -2.47
N PRO A 289 31.68 -17.53 -2.94
CA PRO A 289 33.10 -17.62 -2.63
C PRO A 289 33.33 -17.37 -1.15
N ILE A 290 34.42 -17.93 -0.62
CA ILE A 290 34.97 -17.51 0.67
C ILE A 290 35.93 -16.37 0.37
N ILE A 291 35.68 -15.20 0.95
CA ILE A 291 36.46 -13.99 0.64
C ILE A 291 37.29 -13.62 1.87
N PHE A 292 38.60 -13.59 1.69
CA PHE A 292 39.52 -12.99 2.64
C PHE A 292 39.91 -11.60 2.15
N THR A 293 39.77 -10.59 3.00
CA THR A 293 40.00 -9.19 2.65
C THR A 293 40.41 -8.38 3.89
N SER A 294 40.46 -7.05 3.78
CA SER A 294 40.72 -6.13 4.89
C SER A 294 39.42 -5.57 5.48
N VAL A 295 39.47 -5.08 6.71
CA VAL A 295 38.34 -4.38 7.35
C VAL A 295 37.93 -3.08 6.65
N VAL A 296 38.81 -2.50 5.82
CA VAL A 296 38.47 -1.34 4.98
C VAL A 296 37.60 -1.71 3.77
N ASP A 297 37.53 -2.99 3.42
CA ASP A 297 36.64 -3.49 2.39
C ASP A 297 35.21 -3.51 2.92
N GLN A 298 34.28 -2.84 2.24
CA GLN A 298 32.88 -2.79 2.64
C GLN A 298 32.09 -3.98 2.11
N ILE A 299 32.71 -4.95 1.44
CA ILE A 299 32.04 -6.17 0.99
C ILE A 299 31.32 -6.89 2.14
N VAL A 300 30.12 -7.38 1.87
CA VAL A 300 29.29 -8.12 2.83
C VAL A 300 28.90 -9.50 2.28
N PRO A 301 28.47 -10.45 3.13
CA PRO A 301 28.05 -11.77 2.67
C PRO A 301 27.04 -11.73 1.53
N GLY A 302 27.25 -12.58 0.53
CA GLY A 302 26.45 -12.69 -0.69
C GLY A 302 26.87 -11.74 -1.83
N GLU A 303 27.92 -10.96 -1.65
CA GLU A 303 28.60 -10.24 -2.72
C GLU A 303 29.85 -10.99 -3.17
N ILE A 304 30.23 -10.81 -4.44
CA ILE A 304 31.42 -11.44 -5.04
C ILE A 304 32.47 -10.42 -5.49
N ALA A 305 32.16 -9.13 -5.40
CA ALA A 305 33.03 -8.03 -5.76
C ALA A 305 32.95 -6.95 -4.68
N SER A 306 34.09 -6.33 -4.36
CA SER A 306 34.12 -5.22 -3.41
C SER A 306 33.40 -4.00 -4.00
N PRO A 307 32.57 -3.30 -3.21
CA PRO A 307 31.90 -2.09 -3.65
C PRO A 307 32.80 -0.85 -3.62
N ASN A 308 33.97 -0.91 -2.96
CA ASN A 308 34.78 0.26 -2.65
C ASN A 308 36.30 0.06 -2.80
N ILE A 309 36.76 -1.16 -3.06
CA ILE A 309 38.18 -1.47 -3.25
C ILE A 309 38.39 -2.09 -4.63
N ASP A 310 39.35 -1.56 -5.39
CA ASP A 310 39.77 -2.15 -6.65
C ASP A 310 40.57 -3.45 -6.38
N PRO A 311 40.34 -4.54 -7.15
CA PRO A 311 41.01 -5.82 -6.91
C PRO A 311 42.54 -5.78 -7.05
N THR A 312 43.12 -4.71 -7.59
CA THR A 312 44.57 -4.49 -7.68
C THR A 312 45.19 -3.90 -6.42
N VAL A 313 44.38 -3.47 -5.45
CA VAL A 313 44.87 -2.91 -4.19
C VAL A 313 45.32 -4.06 -3.27
N ASP A 314 46.61 -4.08 -2.94
CA ASP A 314 47.25 -5.09 -2.11
C ASP A 314 47.78 -4.52 -0.78
N GLY A 315 48.36 -5.38 0.06
CA GLY A 315 49.04 -4.96 1.30
C GLY A 315 48.13 -4.48 2.45
N LEU A 316 46.82 -4.62 2.33
CA LEU A 316 45.85 -4.14 3.34
C LEU A 316 45.64 -5.11 4.52
N TRP A 317 46.26 -6.28 4.48
CA TRP A 317 46.32 -7.30 5.55
C TRP A 317 47.47 -8.29 5.26
N GLY A 318 47.83 -9.12 6.23
CA GLY A 318 48.98 -10.03 6.18
C GLY A 318 48.78 -11.35 5.43
N GLY A 319 47.56 -11.65 4.97
CA GLY A 319 47.29 -12.81 4.12
C GLY A 319 46.95 -14.11 4.86
N LEU A 320 46.77 -15.16 4.06
CA LEU A 320 46.60 -16.54 4.50
C LEU A 320 47.92 -17.28 4.36
N ILE A 321 48.44 -17.82 5.47
CA ILE A 321 49.71 -18.55 5.50
C ILE A 321 49.42 -20.01 5.84
N ILE A 322 49.86 -20.95 4.99
CA ILE A 322 49.65 -22.39 5.21
C ILE A 322 50.99 -23.08 5.37
N LEU A 323 51.26 -23.60 6.57
CA LEU A 323 52.53 -24.26 6.91
C LEU A 323 52.43 -25.77 6.68
N GLY A 324 52.92 -26.20 5.53
CA GLY A 324 52.97 -27.61 5.15
C GLY A 324 54.10 -28.39 5.85
N LYS A 325 54.18 -29.69 5.52
CA LYS A 325 55.32 -30.55 5.91
C LYS A 325 56.27 -30.84 4.74
N ALA A 326 56.21 -30.04 3.66
CA ALA A 326 57.11 -30.20 2.52
C ALA A 326 58.57 -30.03 2.98
N PRO A 327 59.51 -30.85 2.46
CA PRO A 327 60.93 -30.64 2.69
C PRO A 327 61.36 -29.25 2.19
N ILE A 328 62.31 -28.64 2.89
CA ILE A 328 62.92 -27.35 2.54
C ILE A 328 64.43 -27.51 2.44
N SER A 329 65.09 -26.65 1.66
CA SER A 329 66.56 -26.61 1.58
C SER A 329 67.10 -25.76 2.73
N ALA A 330 67.16 -26.36 3.93
CA ALA A 330 67.69 -25.75 5.13
C ALA A 330 68.30 -26.84 6.04
N ASP A 331 69.20 -26.46 6.94
CA ASP A 331 69.81 -27.36 7.94
C ASP A 331 68.83 -27.78 9.06
N ALA A 332 67.53 -27.50 8.89
CA ALA A 332 66.45 -27.84 9.81
C ALA A 332 65.17 -28.25 9.07
N ASN A 333 64.33 -29.05 9.72
CA ASN A 333 63.05 -29.53 9.18
C ASN A 333 61.94 -28.45 9.14
N ALA A 334 62.22 -27.26 9.66
CA ALA A 334 61.38 -26.06 9.63
C ALA A 334 62.26 -24.83 9.89
N MET A 335 61.88 -23.69 9.32
CA MET A 335 62.53 -22.40 9.51
C MET A 335 61.50 -21.36 9.98
N GLN A 336 61.99 -20.33 10.66
CA GLN A 336 61.24 -19.13 11.02
C GLN A 336 60.64 -18.49 9.75
N ILE A 337 59.37 -18.12 9.79
CA ILE A 337 58.74 -17.36 8.71
C ILE A 337 59.19 -15.90 8.82
N GLU A 338 59.71 -15.35 7.73
CA GLU A 338 60.08 -13.94 7.69
C GLU A 338 58.86 -13.05 7.99
N GLY A 339 59.06 -12.02 8.82
CA GLY A 339 57.98 -11.10 9.23
C GLY A 339 57.04 -11.62 10.32
N ILE A 340 57.13 -12.90 10.71
CA ILE A 340 56.39 -13.46 11.84
C ILE A 340 57.33 -13.61 13.04
N PRO A 341 57.00 -13.07 14.24
CA PRO A 341 57.83 -13.24 15.44
C PRO A 341 57.96 -14.71 15.87
N ALA A 342 59.11 -15.08 16.46
CA ALA A 342 59.38 -16.45 16.93
C ALA A 342 58.49 -16.88 18.10
N SER A 343 57.88 -15.91 18.78
CA SER A 343 56.91 -16.13 19.85
C SER A 343 55.58 -16.72 19.36
N ASP A 344 55.29 -16.62 18.06
CA ASP A 344 53.97 -16.95 17.49
C ASP A 344 53.92 -18.42 16.98
N ALA A 345 54.72 -19.28 17.62
CA ALA A 345 54.97 -20.67 17.25
C ALA A 345 53.73 -21.58 17.29
#